data_AF-A0A924UN81-F1
#
_entry.id   AF-A0A924UN81-F1
#
_cell.length_a   1.000
_cell.length_b   1.000
_cell.length_c   1.000
_cell.angle_alpha   90.00
_cell.angle_beta   90.00
_cell.angle_gamma   90.00
#
_symmetry.space_group_name_H-M   'P 1'
#
loop_
_entity.id
_entity.type
_entity.pdbx_description
1 polymer ?
#
loop_
_entity_poly.entity_id
_entity_poly.type
_entity_poly.pdbx_seq_one_letter_code
_entity_poly.pdbx_strand_id
1 'polypeptide(L)'
;MVLATFIVGAAFYLNILWKPYLSQHIKDAVSASTDSLYSISFEKLNVNVITGNATLAKLIFKPDTVVYNKLLRNGKAPKHLFNIEIDLLKLSHIHPFKVYFERKLDIKSLIIQKPRIRMIFQNSRKRNSLETEKHTAYQRLSKYLKAIKIDNISLREVNFQYIDNSRKTDELRNIKNLDIEISGLRIDSASQYDKVKLYYAEDITVKLTDYLYRTRNGMYDIEIKEFIASTKNHDAKIKGLNIIPRFSESQFSRKLKKRAERYSLRLNEVFLQDINFTAFNSERRFVAGKLTISNSNLDVFLNKETPRMPKDFTLSFPSKALSSLKLETSIDSVFFKDLRISYSEYSAQSQQKGQIFFDHIEGSITNLTNDTALKAKNNFSKIALTGLLMGRGRVNVQINFNLVDPKYAYMLNADVGNINAPLLNRIIRPLALIEIRNGSIKQMKVALSGNVTGASGSLYLKYNDLKVTLLSKEEDDLRLKKMSIASMAANVLILKDANPSVGQDLRIAKIKFIRTDTTSFVNMNWKAILGGIKESVGLDARTQQQVRAKLQKLKVEKADRAERREIRLKRRDNRREKNR
;
A
#
# COMPACT_ATOMS: atom_id res chain seq x y z
N MET A 1 38.49 40.89 40.58
CA MET A 1 38.39 39.44 40.86
C MET A 1 37.37 39.09 41.94
N VAL A 2 37.35 39.76 43.10
CA VAL A 2 36.43 39.48 44.23
C VAL A 2 34.94 39.53 43.87
N LEU A 3 34.51 40.46 43.01
CA LEU A 3 33.12 40.55 42.55
C LEU A 3 32.72 39.36 41.66
N ALA A 4 33.65 38.86 40.84
CA ALA A 4 33.41 37.70 39.99
C ALA A 4 33.33 36.41 40.81
N THR A 5 34.20 36.23 41.81
CA THR A 5 34.11 35.11 42.76
C THR A 5 32.86 35.18 43.63
N PHE A 6 32.41 36.38 44.03
CA PHE A 6 31.17 36.56 44.78
C PHE A 6 29.92 36.26 43.92
N ILE A 7 29.90 36.69 42.66
CA ILE A 7 28.81 36.36 41.71
C ILE A 7 28.79 34.86 41.41
N VAL A 8 29.96 34.22 41.23
CA VAL A 8 30.07 32.77 41.01
C VAL A 8 29.65 32.00 42.28
N GLY A 9 30.08 32.44 43.46
CA GLY A 9 29.70 31.87 44.75
C GLY A 9 28.21 32.01 45.07
N ALA A 10 27.63 33.20 44.84
CA ALA A 10 26.21 33.46 44.99
C ALA A 10 25.36 32.67 43.98
N ALA A 11 25.82 32.55 42.73
CA ALA A 11 25.16 31.72 41.73
C ALA A 11 25.25 30.22 42.05
N PHE A 12 26.37 29.75 42.60
CA PHE A 12 26.54 28.38 43.07
C PHE A 12 25.62 28.08 44.27
N TYR A 13 25.53 29.00 45.22
CA TYR A 13 24.65 28.93 46.39
C TYR A 13 23.16 28.92 46.00
N LEU A 14 22.75 29.84 45.10
CA LEU A 14 21.39 29.88 44.54
C LEU A 14 21.06 28.58 43.79
N ASN A 15 22.01 27.99 43.07
CA ASN A 15 21.83 26.71 42.38
C ASN A 15 21.60 25.54 43.36
N ILE A 16 22.26 25.53 44.52
CA ILE A 16 22.06 24.49 45.55
C ILE A 16 20.68 24.64 46.22
N LEU A 17 20.29 25.86 46.58
CA LEU A 17 19.01 26.14 47.25
C LEU A 17 17.78 25.89 46.36
N TRP A 18 17.88 26.19 45.06
CA TRP A 18 16.73 26.14 44.15
C TRP A 18 16.38 24.72 43.69
N LYS A 19 17.33 23.78 43.73
CA LYS A 19 17.10 22.38 43.29
C LYS A 19 15.95 21.67 44.03
N PRO A 20 15.93 21.59 45.37
CA PRO A 20 14.83 20.91 46.09
C PRO A 20 13.50 21.64 45.92
N TYR A 21 13.51 22.98 45.98
CA TYR A 21 12.32 23.81 45.78
C TYR A 21 11.70 23.62 44.40
N LEU A 22 12.51 23.75 43.33
CA LEU A 22 12.05 23.59 41.95
C LEU A 22 11.58 22.16 41.68
N SER A 23 12.24 21.17 42.29
CA SER A 23 11.84 19.77 42.18
C SER A 23 10.45 19.52 42.75
N GLN A 24 10.19 20.02 43.97
CA GLN A 24 8.88 19.88 44.60
C GLN A 24 7.81 20.69 43.87
N HIS A 25 8.13 21.93 43.47
CA HIS A 25 7.19 22.79 42.75
C HIS A 25 6.75 22.22 41.40
N ILE A 26 7.65 21.57 40.65
CA ILE A 26 7.28 20.86 39.40
C ILE A 26 6.29 19.74 39.69
N LYS A 27 6.49 18.96 40.77
CA LYS A 27 5.59 17.87 41.16
C LYS A 27 4.22 18.38 41.56
N ASP A 28 4.19 19.42 42.39
CA ASP A 28 2.95 20.02 42.88
C ASP A 28 2.16 20.66 41.73
N ALA A 29 2.83 21.36 40.81
CA ALA A 29 2.20 21.96 39.64
C ALA A 29 1.56 20.92 38.70
N VAL A 30 2.22 19.79 38.46
CA VAL A 30 1.65 18.69 37.65
C VAL A 30 0.46 18.06 38.36
N SER A 31 0.56 17.80 39.66
CA SER A 31 -0.55 17.25 40.44
C SER A 31 -1.77 18.19 40.42
N ALA A 32 -1.57 19.48 40.68
CA ALA A 32 -2.63 20.48 40.72
C ALA A 32 -3.29 20.68 39.34
N SER A 33 -2.49 20.77 38.26
CA SER A 33 -3.01 20.98 36.90
C SER A 33 -3.75 19.77 36.30
N THR A 34 -3.61 18.59 36.91
CA THR A 34 -4.23 17.34 36.44
C THR A 34 -5.26 16.78 37.41
N ASP A 35 -5.67 17.57 38.42
CA ASP A 35 -6.58 17.13 39.50
C ASP A 35 -6.11 15.81 40.15
N SER A 36 -4.80 15.70 40.39
CA SER A 36 -4.11 14.51 40.92
C SER A 36 -4.19 13.26 40.05
N LEU A 37 -4.69 13.34 38.82
CA LEU A 37 -4.73 12.19 37.91
C LEU A 37 -3.33 11.75 37.48
N TYR A 38 -2.38 12.67 37.37
CA TYR A 38 -1.02 12.36 36.95
C TYR A 38 0.01 12.73 38.01
N SER A 39 1.05 11.92 38.07
CA SER A 39 2.25 12.18 38.87
C SER A 39 3.46 12.30 37.96
N ILE A 40 4.40 13.16 38.35
CA ILE A 40 5.70 13.29 37.71
C ILE A 40 6.81 12.96 38.71
N SER A 41 7.81 12.21 38.27
CA SER A 41 9.05 11.97 39.03
C SER A 41 10.24 12.00 38.10
N PHE A 42 11.44 12.20 38.66
CA PHE A 42 12.71 12.20 37.95
C PHE A 42 13.83 11.90 38.93
N GLU A 43 14.92 11.30 38.45
CA GLU A 43 16.05 10.87 39.28
C GLU A 43 16.96 12.06 39.62
N LYS A 44 17.27 12.90 38.62
CA LYS A 44 18.20 14.01 38.78
C LYS A 44 17.71 15.26 38.05
N LEU A 45 17.79 16.39 38.74
CA LEU A 45 17.57 17.72 38.19
C LEU A 45 18.86 18.53 38.29
N ASN A 46 19.44 18.87 37.15
CA ASN A 46 20.57 19.78 37.04
C ASN A 46 20.09 21.09 36.45
N VAL A 47 20.32 22.19 37.14
CA VAL A 47 20.02 23.53 36.65
C VAL A 47 21.30 24.34 36.68
N ASN A 48 21.49 25.18 35.67
CA ASN A 48 22.47 26.25 35.67
C ASN A 48 21.70 27.54 35.34
N VAL A 49 21.42 28.31 36.40
CA VAL A 49 20.61 29.53 36.32
C VAL A 49 21.34 30.62 35.50
N ILE A 50 22.68 30.67 35.55
CA ILE A 50 23.48 31.65 34.79
C ILE A 50 23.35 31.38 33.29
N THR A 51 23.56 30.13 32.87
CA THR A 51 23.50 29.78 31.44
C THR A 51 22.07 29.51 30.96
N GLY A 52 21.08 29.50 31.86
CA GLY A 52 19.70 29.15 31.53
C GLY A 52 19.51 27.68 31.11
N ASN A 53 20.37 26.77 31.57
CA ASN A 53 20.31 25.38 31.14
C ASN A 53 19.65 24.53 32.24
N ALA A 54 18.75 23.62 31.85
CA ALA A 54 18.16 22.66 32.76
C ALA A 54 18.20 21.26 32.14
N THR A 55 18.40 20.24 32.98
CA THR A 55 18.46 18.84 32.54
C THR A 55 17.78 17.97 33.57
N LEU A 56 16.83 17.17 33.11
CA LEU A 56 16.07 16.19 33.89
C LEU A 56 16.43 14.80 33.35
N ALA A 57 16.94 13.93 34.23
CA ALA A 57 17.24 12.54 33.90
C ALA A 57 16.14 11.61 34.45
N LYS A 58 15.79 10.59 33.66
CA LYS A 58 14.81 9.55 34.02
C LYS A 58 13.47 10.12 34.47
N LEU A 59 12.88 10.99 33.66
CA LEU A 59 11.57 11.57 33.93
C LEU A 59 10.47 10.54 33.66
N ILE A 60 9.58 10.35 34.62
CA ILE A 60 8.42 9.46 34.52
C ILE A 60 7.18 10.31 34.76
N PHE A 61 6.25 10.27 33.81
CA PHE A 61 4.92 10.88 33.90
C PHE A 61 3.89 9.77 33.72
N LYS A 62 3.19 9.42 34.81
CA LYS A 62 2.28 8.27 34.83
C LYS A 62 0.95 8.63 35.51
N PRO A 63 -0.16 8.04 35.06
CA PRO A 63 -1.45 8.25 35.70
C PRO A 63 -1.52 7.49 37.03
N ASP A 64 -2.24 8.05 37.99
CA ASP A 64 -2.69 7.35 39.18
C ASP A 64 -3.91 6.48 38.83
N THR A 65 -3.75 5.16 38.94
CA THR A 65 -4.79 4.20 38.57
C THR A 65 -5.99 4.23 39.51
N VAL A 66 -5.81 4.61 40.78
CA VAL A 66 -6.90 4.72 41.77
C VAL A 66 -7.77 5.92 41.44
N VAL A 67 -7.15 7.08 41.20
CA VAL A 67 -7.86 8.31 40.79
C VAL A 67 -8.57 8.08 39.45
N TYR A 68 -7.89 7.47 38.48
CA TYR A 68 -8.49 7.16 37.19
C TYR A 68 -9.71 6.24 37.30
N ASN A 69 -9.64 5.17 38.09
CA ASN A 69 -10.76 4.26 38.31
C ASN A 69 -11.95 4.96 38.98
N LYS A 70 -11.71 5.89 39.90
CA LYS A 70 -12.76 6.75 40.48
C LYS A 70 -13.40 7.64 39.41
N LEU A 71 -12.60 8.28 38.55
CA LEU A 71 -13.11 9.09 37.43
C LEU A 71 -13.90 8.26 36.41
N LEU A 72 -13.49 7.01 36.16
CA LEU A 72 -14.20 6.09 35.27
C LEU A 72 -15.59 5.76 35.81
N ARG A 73 -15.68 5.39 37.10
CA ARG A 73 -16.97 5.12 37.78
C ARG A 73 -17.90 6.34 37.74
N ASN A 74 -17.34 7.53 37.85
CA ASN A 74 -18.09 8.79 37.86
C ASN A 74 -18.35 9.36 36.45
N GLY A 75 -17.97 8.65 35.37
CA GLY A 75 -18.17 9.11 33.98
C GLY A 75 -17.33 10.34 33.58
N LYS A 76 -16.33 10.73 34.38
CA LYS A 76 -15.49 11.91 34.18
C LYS A 76 -14.08 11.59 33.64
N ALA A 77 -13.75 10.31 33.51
CA ALA A 77 -12.42 9.88 33.06
C ALA A 77 -12.09 10.37 31.63
N PRO A 78 -10.82 10.76 31.38
CA PRO A 78 -10.36 10.97 30.02
C PRO A 78 -10.34 9.64 29.24
N LYS A 79 -10.64 9.73 27.95
CA LYS A 79 -10.63 8.59 27.03
C LYS A 79 -9.22 8.07 26.74
N HIS A 80 -8.21 8.94 26.88
CA HIS A 80 -6.81 8.62 26.64
C HIS A 80 -6.01 8.82 27.93
N LEU A 81 -5.26 7.79 28.30
CA LEU A 81 -4.25 7.83 29.35
C LEU A 81 -2.86 7.76 28.76
N PHE A 82 -1.92 8.49 29.33
CA PHE A 82 -0.55 8.56 28.87
C PHE A 82 0.41 8.13 29.96
N ASN A 83 1.22 7.11 29.70
CA ASN A 83 2.41 6.82 30.49
C ASN A 83 3.64 7.21 29.64
N ILE A 84 4.42 8.16 30.12
CA ILE A 84 5.57 8.72 29.41
C ILE A 84 6.80 8.56 30.28
N GLU A 85 7.80 7.86 29.76
CA GLU A 85 9.13 7.76 30.35
C GLU A 85 10.14 8.44 29.42
N ILE A 86 11.00 9.30 29.95
CA ILE A 86 11.99 10.04 29.18
C ILE A 86 13.35 9.83 29.83
N ASP A 87 14.34 9.37 29.06
CA ASP A 87 15.68 9.15 29.57
C ASP A 87 16.38 10.49 29.89
N LEU A 88 16.26 11.46 28.99
CA LEU A 88 16.85 12.79 29.15
C LEU A 88 15.95 13.87 28.56
N LEU A 89 15.62 14.87 29.37
CA LEU A 89 15.04 16.14 28.92
C LEU A 89 16.05 17.25 29.17
N LYS A 90 16.48 17.93 28.12
CA LYS A 90 17.43 19.06 28.17
C LYS A 90 16.78 20.32 27.64
N LEU A 91 16.83 21.38 28.43
CA LEU A 91 16.44 22.73 28.06
C LEU A 91 17.69 23.60 28.04
N SER A 92 17.86 24.39 26.98
CA SER A 92 19.03 25.25 26.82
C SER A 92 18.64 26.71 26.60
N HIS A 93 19.38 27.62 27.24
CA HIS A 93 19.20 29.07 27.16
C HIS A 93 17.75 29.50 27.45
N ILE A 94 17.18 29.01 28.54
CA ILE A 94 15.99 29.60 29.14
C ILE A 94 16.40 30.98 29.67
N HIS A 95 15.54 31.98 29.54
CA HIS A 95 15.74 33.29 30.15
C HIS A 95 14.80 33.51 31.36
N PRO A 96 15.11 32.99 32.57
CA PRO A 96 14.24 33.13 33.74
C PRO A 96 13.86 34.57 34.07
N PHE A 97 14.78 35.52 33.89
CA PHE A 97 14.51 36.94 34.13
C PHE A 97 13.46 37.51 33.16
N LYS A 98 13.46 37.11 31.89
CA LYS A 98 12.40 37.49 30.92
C LYS A 98 11.05 36.89 31.30
N VAL A 99 11.03 35.68 31.87
CA VAL A 99 9.80 35.04 32.35
C VAL A 99 9.23 35.81 33.54
N TYR A 100 10.07 36.17 34.51
CA TYR A 100 9.64 36.87 35.72
C TYR A 100 9.20 38.32 35.45
N PHE A 101 10.04 39.10 34.74
CA PHE A 101 9.78 40.54 34.56
C PHE A 101 8.92 40.85 33.33
N GLU A 102 9.10 40.14 32.22
CA GLU A 102 8.36 40.43 30.98
C GLU A 102 7.18 39.49 30.74
N ARG A 103 7.05 38.42 31.54
CA ARG A 103 6.09 37.32 31.31
C ARG A 103 6.28 36.68 29.93
N LYS A 104 7.51 36.61 29.42
CA LYS A 104 7.85 35.98 28.14
C LYS A 104 8.76 34.78 28.37
N LEU A 105 8.34 33.63 27.86
CA LEU A 105 9.16 32.42 27.87
C LEU A 105 9.90 32.31 26.54
N ASP A 106 11.23 32.31 26.63
CA ASP A 106 12.13 32.27 25.48
C ASP A 106 13.14 31.14 25.72
N ILE A 107 13.13 30.13 24.85
CA ILE A 107 13.93 28.91 24.96
C ILE A 107 14.61 28.66 23.61
N LYS A 108 15.93 28.52 23.61
CA LYS A 108 16.67 28.23 22.37
C LYS A 108 16.51 26.77 21.91
N SER A 109 16.53 25.82 22.85
CA SER A 109 16.43 24.41 22.50
C SER A 109 15.82 23.57 23.61
N LEU A 110 14.90 22.68 23.23
CA LEU A 110 14.33 21.63 24.06
C LEU A 110 14.62 20.28 23.39
N ILE A 111 15.35 19.39 24.05
CA ILE A 111 15.69 18.06 23.54
C ILE A 111 15.11 17.00 24.46
N ILE A 112 14.34 16.08 23.91
CA ILE A 112 13.77 14.91 24.56
C ILE A 112 14.41 13.67 23.93
N GLN A 113 15.19 12.92 24.69
CA GLN A 113 15.84 11.71 24.20
C GLN A 113 15.14 10.45 24.71
N LYS A 114 14.93 9.52 23.78
CA LYS A 114 14.36 8.19 24.00
C LYS A 114 13.04 8.21 24.78
N PRO A 115 12.06 9.08 24.43
CA PRO A 115 10.78 9.06 25.09
C PRO A 115 10.03 7.77 24.75
N ARG A 116 9.57 7.06 25.78
CA ARG A 116 8.70 5.89 25.68
C ARG A 116 7.30 6.33 26.07
N ILE A 117 6.42 6.44 25.08
CA ILE A 117 5.07 6.95 25.24
C ILE A 117 4.12 5.77 25.05
N ARG A 118 3.40 5.41 26.11
CA ARG A 118 2.30 4.44 26.08
C ARG A 118 0.98 5.17 26.22
N MET A 119 0.20 5.21 25.14
CA MET A 119 -1.15 5.76 25.11
C MET A 119 -2.16 4.63 25.22
N ILE A 120 -3.03 4.69 26.22
CA ILE A 120 -4.10 3.71 26.46
C ILE A 120 -5.44 4.40 26.20
N PHE A 121 -6.20 3.88 25.24
CA PHE A 121 -7.58 4.30 24.99
C PHE A 121 -8.57 3.42 25.75
N GLN A 122 -9.45 4.05 26.51
CA GLN A 122 -10.55 3.39 27.23
C GLN A 122 -11.89 4.00 26.80
N ASN A 123 -12.85 3.15 26.46
CA ASN A 123 -14.20 3.61 26.12
C ASN A 123 -14.98 3.95 27.40
N SER A 124 -15.03 5.23 27.78
CA SER A 124 -15.88 5.73 28.86
C SER A 124 -17.28 6.06 28.32
N ARG A 125 -18.35 5.50 28.91
CA ARG A 125 -19.75 5.88 28.57
C ARG A 125 -19.95 7.39 28.79
N LYS A 126 -20.48 8.07 27.75
CA LYS A 126 -20.86 9.49 27.65
C LYS A 126 -19.97 10.50 28.39
N ARG A 127 -19.02 11.08 27.64
CA ARG A 127 -18.71 12.51 27.78
C ARG A 127 -19.39 13.23 26.62
N ASN A 128 -20.49 13.94 26.89
CA ASN A 128 -20.96 14.98 25.99
C ASN A 128 -19.83 16.02 25.92
N SER A 129 -19.05 16.01 24.85
CA SER A 129 -18.01 17.01 24.61
C SER A 129 -18.12 17.45 23.16
N LEU A 130 -19.24 18.12 22.89
CA LEU A 130 -19.33 19.17 21.89
C LEU A 130 -19.34 20.50 22.64
N GLU A 131 -18.39 20.71 23.54
CA GLU A 131 -17.98 22.07 23.87
C GLU A 131 -16.88 22.39 22.88
N THR A 132 -17.25 23.08 21.80
CA THR A 132 -16.32 23.82 20.95
C THR A 132 -15.40 24.63 21.86
N GLU A 133 -14.10 24.35 21.83
CA GLU A 133 -13.10 25.10 22.59
C GLU A 133 -13.22 26.59 22.26
N LYS A 134 -13.81 27.39 23.16
CA LYS A 134 -14.05 28.82 22.92
C LYS A 134 -12.79 29.68 22.98
N HIS A 135 -11.68 29.14 23.49
CA HIS A 135 -10.44 29.89 23.73
C HIS A 135 -9.24 29.31 23.00
N THR A 136 -8.50 30.19 22.30
CA THR A 136 -7.26 29.86 21.59
C THR A 136 -6.13 29.50 22.55
N ALA A 137 -5.05 28.87 22.05
CA ALA A 137 -3.88 28.55 22.86
C ALA A 137 -3.29 29.80 23.52
N TYR A 138 -3.23 30.92 22.78
CA TYR A 138 -2.81 32.22 23.33
C TYR A 138 -3.73 32.72 24.44
N GLN A 139 -5.05 32.64 24.28
CA GLN A 139 -6.00 33.13 25.31
C GLN A 139 -5.92 32.32 26.62
N ARG A 140 -5.57 31.04 26.55
CA ARG A 140 -5.28 30.23 27.74
C ARG A 140 -3.96 30.64 28.38
N LEU A 141 -2.96 30.90 27.55
CA LEU A 141 -1.61 31.26 27.94
C LEU A 141 -1.51 32.66 28.56
N SER A 142 -2.25 33.65 28.02
CA SER A 142 -2.12 35.08 28.33
C SER A 142 -2.36 35.43 29.80
N LYS A 143 -3.07 34.56 30.53
CA LYS A 143 -3.24 34.64 31.99
C LYS A 143 -1.93 34.50 32.76
N TYR A 144 -0.95 33.79 32.19
CA TYR A 144 0.35 33.50 32.82
C TYR A 144 1.50 34.15 32.04
N LEU A 145 1.55 33.98 30.72
CA LEU A 145 2.63 34.47 29.86
C LEU A 145 2.09 35.31 28.70
N LYS A 146 2.77 36.42 28.36
CA LYS A 146 2.49 37.25 27.19
C LYS A 146 2.96 36.61 25.88
N ALA A 147 3.99 35.75 25.92
CA ALA A 147 4.48 35.03 24.75
C ALA A 147 5.26 33.77 25.14
N ILE A 148 5.23 32.76 24.27
CA ILE A 148 6.16 31.63 24.27
C ILE A 148 6.90 31.64 22.93
N LYS A 149 8.22 31.54 22.99
CA LYS A 149 9.12 31.32 21.85
C LYS A 149 10.02 30.13 22.16
N ILE A 150 10.03 29.14 21.27
CA ILE A 150 10.97 28.03 21.31
C ILE A 150 11.59 27.85 19.94
N ASP A 151 12.91 28.06 19.82
CA ASP A 151 13.55 28.01 18.50
C ASP A 151 13.63 26.59 17.95
N ASN A 152 13.95 25.60 18.80
CA ASN A 152 14.07 24.19 18.39
C ASN A 152 13.55 23.23 19.46
N ILE A 153 12.72 22.28 19.06
CA ILE A 153 12.25 21.17 19.88
C ILE A 153 12.61 19.87 19.14
N SER A 154 13.40 19.02 19.77
CA SER A 154 13.90 17.78 19.18
C SER A 154 13.46 16.60 20.04
N LEU A 155 12.61 15.73 19.51
CA LEU A 155 12.29 14.43 20.09
C LEU A 155 13.07 13.39 19.32
N ARG A 156 13.97 12.67 19.98
CA ARG A 156 14.87 11.69 19.35
C ARG A 156 14.58 10.29 19.85
N GLU A 157 14.58 9.33 18.93
CA GLU A 157 14.39 7.90 19.22
C GLU A 157 13.07 7.64 19.97
N VAL A 158 11.97 8.28 19.54
CA VAL A 158 10.65 8.11 20.14
C VAL A 158 10.18 6.66 19.94
N ASN A 159 9.73 6.05 21.03
CA ASN A 159 9.04 4.77 21.04
C ASN A 159 7.59 4.99 21.48
N PHE A 160 6.66 4.90 20.53
CA PHE A 160 5.25 5.14 20.75
C PHE A 160 4.46 3.85 20.67
N GLN A 161 3.72 3.55 21.74
CA GLN A 161 2.86 2.41 21.87
C GLN A 161 1.41 2.86 22.08
N TYR A 162 0.52 2.47 21.17
CA TYR A 162 -0.92 2.68 21.30
C TYR A 162 -1.63 1.36 21.66
N ILE A 163 -2.50 1.42 22.67
CA ILE A 163 -3.29 0.30 23.17
C ILE A 163 -4.77 0.71 23.17
N ASP A 164 -5.61 -0.05 22.48
CA ASP A 164 -7.06 0.15 22.45
C ASP A 164 -7.76 -0.89 23.33
N ASN A 165 -8.10 -0.53 24.57
CA ASN A 165 -8.81 -1.40 25.53
C ASN A 165 -10.32 -1.47 25.27
N SER A 166 -10.83 -0.82 24.21
CA SER A 166 -12.27 -0.86 23.88
C SER A 166 -12.67 -2.12 23.09
N ARG A 167 -11.71 -2.87 22.57
CA ARG A 167 -11.93 -4.06 21.73
C ARG A 167 -11.37 -5.30 22.44
N LYS A 168 -12.01 -6.47 22.27
CA LYS A 168 -11.54 -7.76 22.82
C LYS A 168 -10.16 -8.21 22.31
N THR A 169 -9.62 -7.56 21.30
CA THR A 169 -8.29 -7.84 20.74
C THR A 169 -7.40 -6.63 20.96
N ASP A 170 -6.37 -6.79 21.77
CA ASP A 170 -5.35 -5.75 22.00
C ASP A 170 -4.66 -5.42 20.66
N GLU A 171 -5.10 -4.35 19.99
CA GLU A 171 -4.39 -3.82 18.82
C GLU A 171 -3.19 -3.01 19.29
N LEU A 172 -2.11 -3.71 19.65
CA LEU A 172 -0.85 -3.07 20.05
C LEU A 172 -0.15 -2.55 18.80
N ARG A 173 -0.17 -1.22 18.61
CA ARG A 173 0.56 -0.55 17.53
C ARG A 173 1.81 0.07 18.11
N ASN A 174 2.96 -0.35 17.62
CA ASN A 174 4.26 0.12 18.07
C ASN A 174 4.97 0.86 16.94
N ILE A 175 5.41 2.08 17.21
CA ILE A 175 6.25 2.87 16.33
C ILE A 175 7.55 3.12 17.08
N LYS A 176 8.65 2.66 16.52
CA LYS A 176 10.00 2.87 17.05
C LYS A 176 10.79 3.76 16.10
N ASN A 177 11.87 4.35 16.60
CA ASN A 177 12.82 5.14 15.81
C ASN A 177 12.14 6.30 15.06
N LEU A 178 11.26 6.99 15.77
CA LEU A 178 10.61 8.19 15.30
C LEU A 178 11.35 9.41 15.87
N ASP A 179 11.83 10.26 14.99
CA ASP A 179 12.40 11.57 15.33
C ASP A 179 11.42 12.66 14.90
N ILE A 180 11.22 13.66 15.76
CA ILE A 180 10.39 14.82 15.48
C ILE A 180 11.19 16.07 15.80
N GLU A 181 11.38 16.91 14.80
CA GLU A 181 12.02 18.22 14.93
C GLU A 181 10.98 19.30 14.68
N ILE A 182 10.84 20.23 15.62
CA ILE A 182 9.94 21.37 15.51
C ILE A 182 10.79 22.63 15.61
N SER A 183 10.68 23.52 14.64
CA SER A 183 11.41 24.79 14.62
C SER A 183 10.48 25.99 14.66
N GLY A 184 10.93 27.05 15.33
CA GLY A 184 10.26 28.34 15.35
C GLY A 184 8.86 28.32 15.97
N LEU A 185 8.66 27.60 17.08
CA LEU A 185 7.38 27.60 17.79
C LEU A 185 7.15 28.97 18.45
N ARG A 186 6.04 29.63 18.10
CA ARG A 186 5.72 30.97 18.61
C ARG A 186 4.24 31.13 18.95
N ILE A 187 3.95 31.38 20.23
CA ILE A 187 2.59 31.67 20.71
C ILE A 187 2.59 33.08 21.30
N ASP A 188 1.99 34.02 20.59
CA ASP A 188 1.76 35.40 21.02
C ASP A 188 0.38 35.90 20.56
N SER A 189 0.09 37.18 20.77
CA SER A 189 -1.21 37.78 20.40
C SER A 189 -1.48 37.77 18.90
N ALA A 190 -0.46 37.72 18.05
CA ALA A 190 -0.63 37.63 16.61
C ALA A 190 -0.85 36.17 16.17
N SER A 191 -0.19 35.21 16.82
CA SER A 191 -0.31 33.77 16.51
C SER A 191 -1.74 33.24 16.51
N GLN A 192 -2.65 33.84 17.29
CA GLN A 192 -4.05 33.41 17.34
C GLN A 192 -4.83 33.62 16.03
N TYR A 193 -4.30 34.43 15.11
CA TYR A 193 -4.91 34.71 13.80
C TYR A 193 -4.19 34.00 12.65
N ASP A 194 -3.05 33.36 12.91
CA ASP A 194 -2.29 32.61 11.92
C ASP A 194 -2.93 31.22 11.71
N LYS A 195 -3.53 31.03 10.52
CA LYS A 195 -4.15 29.76 10.11
C LYS A 195 -3.25 28.88 9.25
N VAL A 196 -2.06 29.38 8.89
CA VAL A 196 -1.13 28.69 7.99
C VAL A 196 -0.20 27.80 8.80
N LYS A 197 0.33 28.31 9.92
CA LYS A 197 1.29 27.57 10.76
C LYS A 197 0.61 26.48 11.57
N LEU A 198 0.88 25.22 11.21
CA LEU A 198 0.43 24.07 11.98
C LEU A 198 1.07 24.10 13.38
N TYR A 199 0.24 24.07 14.42
CA TYR A 199 0.65 24.15 15.83
C TYR A 199 1.58 25.33 16.16
N TYR A 200 1.44 26.46 15.45
CA TYR A 200 2.23 27.68 15.64
C TYR A 200 3.75 27.51 15.42
N ALA A 201 4.15 26.48 14.69
CA ALA A 201 5.54 26.19 14.33
C ALA A 201 5.85 26.65 12.89
N GLU A 202 7.11 27.01 12.63
CA GLU A 202 7.59 27.31 11.28
C GLU A 202 7.79 26.04 10.45
N ASP A 203 8.34 24.99 11.08
CA ASP A 203 8.43 23.67 10.48
C ASP A 203 8.26 22.58 11.53
N ILE A 204 7.59 21.50 11.15
CA ILE A 204 7.54 20.23 11.86
C ILE A 204 8.05 19.18 10.88
N THR A 205 9.25 18.69 11.14
CA THR A 205 9.87 17.61 10.40
C THR A 205 9.70 16.31 11.19
N VAL A 206 9.12 15.30 10.54
CA VAL A 206 8.96 13.95 11.10
C VAL A 206 9.83 13.00 10.31
N LYS A 207 10.68 12.24 11.00
CA LYS A 207 11.52 11.19 10.41
C LYS A 207 11.26 9.85 11.10
N LEU A 208 11.00 8.81 10.31
CA LEU A 208 10.82 7.44 10.79
C LEU A 208 11.80 6.54 10.03
N THR A 209 12.57 5.72 10.76
CA THR A 209 13.54 4.80 10.16
C THR A 209 13.30 3.36 10.59
N ASP A 210 13.56 2.42 9.67
CA ASP A 210 13.50 0.97 9.91
C ASP A 210 12.18 0.49 10.53
N TYR A 211 11.07 1.02 10.03
CA TYR A 211 9.75 0.59 10.47
C TYR A 211 9.41 -0.78 9.89
N LEU A 212 9.06 -1.72 10.77
CA LEU A 212 8.67 -3.07 10.41
C LEU A 212 7.35 -3.44 11.09
N TYR A 213 6.36 -3.82 10.28
CA TYR A 213 5.07 -4.29 10.76
C TYR A 213 4.70 -5.63 10.14
N ARG A 214 4.37 -6.60 10.99
CA ARG A 214 3.87 -7.90 10.57
C ARG A 214 2.35 -7.90 10.49
N THR A 215 1.78 -8.33 9.38
CA THR A 215 0.32 -8.44 9.24
C THR A 215 -0.25 -9.45 10.23
N ARG A 216 -1.50 -9.24 10.69
CA ARG A 216 -2.14 -10.09 11.72
C ARG A 216 -2.20 -11.57 11.37
N ASN A 217 -2.37 -11.89 10.09
CA ASN A 217 -2.36 -13.27 9.59
C ASN A 217 -0.95 -13.86 9.46
N GLY A 218 0.10 -13.09 9.76
CA GLY A 218 1.50 -13.49 9.67
C GLY A 218 1.99 -13.79 8.26
N MET A 219 1.27 -13.37 7.21
CA MET A 219 1.60 -13.70 5.82
C MET A 219 2.54 -12.69 5.16
N TYR A 220 2.58 -11.45 5.66
CA TYR A 220 3.39 -10.37 5.11
C TYR A 220 4.12 -9.61 6.21
N ASP A 221 5.30 -9.12 5.84
CA ASP A 221 6.02 -8.06 6.54
C ASP A 221 5.93 -6.78 5.70
N ILE A 222 5.56 -5.66 6.33
CA ILE A 222 5.52 -4.33 5.74
C ILE A 222 6.71 -3.56 6.32
N GLU A 223 7.59 -3.11 5.44
CA GLU A 223 8.83 -2.41 5.79
C GLU A 223 8.79 -0.99 5.22
N ILE A 224 9.29 -0.02 5.98
CA ILE A 224 9.62 1.32 5.49
C ILE A 224 11.03 1.65 6.00
N LYS A 225 12.00 1.78 5.10
CA LYS A 225 13.39 2.09 5.47
C LYS A 225 13.52 3.52 6.00
N GLU A 226 12.93 4.47 5.28
CA GLU A 226 12.94 5.88 5.67
C GLU A 226 11.63 6.55 5.23
N PHE A 227 11.02 7.28 6.15
CA PHE A 227 9.94 8.22 5.90
C PHE A 227 10.33 9.57 6.46
N ILE A 228 10.22 10.63 5.66
CA ILE A 228 10.47 12.01 6.08
C ILE A 228 9.30 12.88 5.59
N ALA A 229 8.79 13.77 6.42
CA ALA A 229 7.81 14.78 6.02
C ALA A 229 8.14 16.13 6.66
N SER A 230 7.88 17.23 5.95
CA SER A 230 8.09 18.61 6.45
C SER A 230 6.87 19.46 6.16
N THR A 231 6.36 20.14 7.19
CA THR A 231 5.22 21.06 7.03
C THR A 231 5.60 22.33 6.28
N LYS A 232 6.85 22.79 6.40
CA LYS A 232 7.38 23.96 5.69
C LYS A 232 7.54 23.71 4.20
N ASN A 233 8.05 22.54 3.82
CA ASN A 233 8.24 22.18 2.42
C ASN A 233 6.95 21.67 1.76
N HIS A 234 5.90 21.41 2.55
CA HIS A 234 4.66 20.82 2.08
C HIS A 234 4.86 19.46 1.39
N ASP A 235 5.80 18.64 1.88
CA ASP A 235 6.20 17.41 1.22
C ASP A 235 6.42 16.22 2.17
N ALA A 236 6.44 15.03 1.57
CA ALA A 236 6.81 13.79 2.25
C ALA A 236 7.53 12.85 1.28
N LYS A 237 8.62 12.23 1.73
CA LYS A 237 9.40 11.24 1.00
C LYS A 237 9.40 9.92 1.75
N ILE A 238 9.15 8.83 1.01
CA ILE A 238 9.29 7.46 1.49
C ILE A 238 10.35 6.77 0.65
N LYS A 239 11.33 6.16 1.30
CA LYS A 239 12.31 5.29 0.66
C LYS A 239 12.14 3.86 1.15
N GLY A 240 12.10 2.92 0.21
CA GLY A 240 12.03 1.49 0.50
C GLY A 240 10.77 1.08 1.27
N LEU A 241 9.58 1.39 0.75
CA LEU A 241 8.34 0.82 1.24
C LEU A 241 8.12 -0.55 0.59
N ASN A 242 8.22 -1.62 1.37
CA ASN A 242 8.12 -2.99 0.88
C ASN A 242 6.94 -3.73 1.51
N ILE A 243 6.19 -4.49 0.71
CA ILE A 243 5.26 -5.51 1.18
C ILE A 243 5.86 -6.85 0.80
N ILE A 244 6.41 -7.54 1.80
CA ILE A 244 7.23 -8.73 1.65
C ILE A 244 6.43 -9.95 2.09
N PRO A 245 6.06 -10.86 1.17
CA PRO A 245 5.45 -12.14 1.54
C PRO A 245 6.46 -13.01 2.29
N ARG A 246 6.08 -13.47 3.49
CA ARG A 246 6.97 -14.23 4.39
C ARG A 246 7.23 -15.68 3.98
N PHE A 247 6.50 -16.16 2.98
CA PHE A 247 6.56 -17.54 2.51
C PHE A 247 6.81 -17.57 1.01
N SER A 248 7.47 -18.64 0.55
CA SER A 248 7.58 -18.92 -0.89
C SER A 248 6.19 -19.09 -1.51
N GLU A 249 6.09 -18.97 -2.84
CA GLU A 249 4.82 -19.06 -3.57
C GLU A 249 3.99 -20.31 -3.18
N SER A 250 4.62 -21.49 -3.13
CA SER A 250 3.96 -22.76 -2.79
C SER A 250 3.58 -22.85 -1.31
N GLN A 251 4.44 -22.38 -0.40
CA GLN A 251 4.15 -22.36 1.04
C GLN A 251 3.04 -21.37 1.38
N PHE A 252 3.03 -20.21 0.73
CA PHE A 252 2.02 -19.18 0.89
C PHE A 252 0.63 -19.72 0.55
N SER A 253 0.49 -20.34 -0.64
CA SER A 253 -0.78 -20.93 -1.07
C SER A 253 -1.25 -22.05 -0.14
N ARG A 254 -0.35 -22.92 0.33
CA ARG A 254 -0.68 -24.00 1.28
C ARG A 254 -1.15 -23.45 2.62
N LYS A 255 -0.46 -22.45 3.18
CA LYS A 255 -0.85 -21.83 4.47
C LYS A 255 -2.18 -21.09 4.40
N LEU A 256 -2.45 -20.41 3.28
CA LEU A 256 -3.70 -19.66 3.14
C LEU A 256 -4.91 -20.60 2.98
N LYS A 257 -4.69 -21.86 2.58
CA LYS A 257 -5.71 -22.91 2.33
C LYS A 257 -6.83 -22.49 1.36
N LYS A 258 -6.64 -21.38 0.64
CA LYS A 258 -7.62 -20.78 -0.26
C LYS A 258 -6.94 -20.08 -1.42
N ARG A 259 -7.63 -20.03 -2.55
CA ARG A 259 -7.16 -19.30 -3.72
C ARG A 259 -7.18 -17.80 -3.45
N ALA A 260 -6.00 -17.21 -3.36
CA ALA A 260 -5.81 -15.76 -3.35
C ALA A 260 -4.50 -15.39 -4.05
N GLU A 261 -4.45 -14.15 -4.50
CA GLU A 261 -3.24 -13.55 -5.04
C GLU A 261 -2.23 -13.27 -3.90
N ARG A 262 -0.97 -13.61 -4.15
CA ARG A 262 0.19 -13.27 -3.33
C ARG A 262 0.86 -12.06 -3.94
N TYR A 263 1.00 -10.99 -3.18
CA TYR A 263 1.61 -9.75 -3.64
C TYR A 263 3.05 -9.62 -3.12
N SER A 264 3.95 -9.08 -3.92
CA SER A 264 5.26 -8.61 -3.48
C SER A 264 5.47 -7.24 -4.08
N LEU A 265 5.47 -6.22 -3.23
CA LEU A 265 5.60 -4.82 -3.63
C LEU A 265 6.93 -4.28 -3.11
N ARG A 266 7.70 -3.60 -3.96
CA ARG A 266 8.81 -2.75 -3.54
C ARG A 266 8.65 -1.39 -4.17
N LEU A 267 8.44 -0.38 -3.32
CA LEU A 267 8.43 1.03 -3.69
C LEU A 267 9.76 1.64 -3.26
N ASN A 268 10.66 1.87 -4.21
CA ASN A 268 12.00 2.37 -3.90
C ASN A 268 11.97 3.84 -3.49
N GLU A 269 11.30 4.67 -4.27
CA GLU A 269 11.12 6.08 -3.95
C GLU A 269 9.67 6.50 -4.20
N VAL A 270 9.07 7.08 -3.16
CA VAL A 270 7.76 7.74 -3.22
C VAL A 270 7.96 9.17 -2.75
N PHE A 271 7.53 10.14 -3.55
CA PHE A 271 7.61 11.55 -3.21
C PHE A 271 6.26 12.22 -3.38
N LEU A 272 5.76 12.82 -2.31
CA LEU A 272 4.49 13.51 -2.24
C LEU A 272 4.75 14.99 -2.04
N GLN A 273 4.10 15.84 -2.82
CA GLN A 273 4.29 17.29 -2.85
C GLN A 273 2.95 18.01 -2.71
N ASP A 274 3.03 19.28 -2.29
CA ASP A 274 1.89 20.18 -2.10
C ASP A 274 0.86 19.61 -1.11
N ILE A 275 1.36 19.02 -0.02
CA ILE A 275 0.54 18.42 1.03
C ILE A 275 -0.16 19.52 1.83
N ASN A 276 -1.48 19.41 1.93
CA ASN A 276 -2.26 20.25 2.83
C ASN A 276 -2.33 19.63 4.23
N PHE A 277 -1.30 19.89 5.04
CA PHE A 277 -1.22 19.39 6.41
C PHE A 277 -2.33 19.95 7.32
N THR A 278 -2.82 21.16 7.05
CA THR A 278 -3.95 21.75 7.79
C THR A 278 -5.22 20.95 7.56
N ALA A 279 -5.58 20.66 6.30
CA ALA A 279 -6.73 19.83 5.96
C ALA A 279 -6.62 18.41 6.55
N PHE A 280 -5.41 17.84 6.56
CA PHE A 280 -5.18 16.54 7.19
C PHE A 280 -5.42 16.57 8.70
N ASN A 281 -4.93 17.61 9.39
CA ASN A 281 -5.04 17.73 10.84
C ASN A 281 -6.45 18.13 11.32
N SER A 282 -7.04 19.19 10.78
CA SER A 282 -8.31 19.75 11.27
C SER A 282 -9.53 19.10 10.66
N GLU A 283 -9.47 18.70 9.39
CA GLU A 283 -10.63 18.21 8.62
C GLU A 283 -10.57 16.70 8.36
N ARG A 284 -9.45 16.04 8.69
CA ARG A 284 -9.19 14.62 8.40
C ARG A 284 -9.29 14.31 6.90
N ARG A 285 -8.86 15.26 6.06
CA ARG A 285 -8.80 15.09 4.61
C ARG A 285 -7.34 15.05 4.15
N PHE A 286 -6.97 14.02 3.42
CA PHE A 286 -5.65 13.92 2.81
C PHE A 286 -5.69 14.53 1.42
N VAL A 287 -5.04 15.69 1.28
CA VAL A 287 -4.99 16.45 0.02
C VAL A 287 -3.54 16.72 -0.35
N ALA A 288 -3.17 16.39 -1.59
CA ALA A 288 -1.85 16.65 -2.15
C ALA A 288 -1.94 17.01 -3.63
N GLY A 289 -0.99 17.80 -4.13
CA GLY A 289 -0.92 18.14 -5.55
C GLY A 289 -0.33 16.99 -6.37
N LYS A 290 0.81 16.44 -5.92
CA LYS A 290 1.57 15.49 -6.74
C LYS A 290 2.13 14.33 -5.94
N LEU A 291 1.99 13.12 -6.49
CA LEU A 291 2.64 11.90 -6.02
C LEU A 291 3.52 11.35 -7.13
N THR A 292 4.80 11.09 -6.85
CA THR A 292 5.72 10.43 -7.79
C THR A 292 6.17 9.10 -7.19
N ILE A 293 6.08 8.02 -7.98
CA ILE A 293 6.58 6.68 -7.62
C ILE A 293 7.62 6.28 -8.66
N SER A 294 8.84 6.03 -8.20
CA SER A 294 9.99 5.77 -9.07
C SER A 294 10.63 4.41 -8.80
N ASN A 295 11.18 3.79 -9.84
CA ASN A 295 12.06 2.61 -9.76
C ASN A 295 11.44 1.46 -8.95
N SER A 296 10.17 1.13 -9.17
CA SER A 296 9.40 0.27 -8.25
C SER A 296 8.86 -0.97 -8.95
N ASN A 297 8.62 -2.04 -8.19
CA ASN A 297 8.12 -3.29 -8.76
C ASN A 297 6.97 -3.91 -7.97
N LEU A 298 6.05 -4.52 -8.71
CA LEU A 298 4.93 -5.29 -8.20
C LEU A 298 4.93 -6.67 -8.86
N ASP A 299 5.09 -7.70 -8.04
CA ASP A 299 4.92 -9.10 -8.43
C ASP A 299 3.63 -9.65 -7.83
N VAL A 300 2.79 -10.22 -8.69
CA VAL A 300 1.52 -10.85 -8.32
C VAL A 300 1.56 -12.31 -8.72
N PHE A 301 1.35 -13.20 -7.76
CA PHE A 301 1.33 -14.64 -8.00
C PHE A 301 -0.01 -15.26 -7.60
N LEU A 302 -0.56 -16.12 -8.47
CA LEU A 302 -1.77 -16.88 -8.21
C LEU A 302 -1.53 -18.38 -8.40
N ASN A 303 -1.91 -19.20 -7.42
CA ASN A 303 -1.92 -20.65 -7.56
C ASN A 303 -3.33 -21.19 -7.84
N LYS A 304 -3.57 -21.74 -9.03
CA LYS A 304 -4.87 -22.31 -9.42
C LYS A 304 -5.12 -23.76 -8.96
N GLU A 305 -4.17 -24.43 -8.31
CA GLU A 305 -4.44 -25.74 -7.67
C GLU A 305 -5.29 -25.58 -6.40
N THR A 306 -5.16 -24.44 -5.71
CA THR A 306 -5.94 -24.19 -4.49
C THR A 306 -7.43 -23.97 -4.80
N PRO A 307 -8.37 -24.41 -3.95
CA PRO A 307 -9.80 -24.29 -4.20
C PRO A 307 -10.26 -22.82 -4.24
N ARG A 308 -11.23 -22.53 -5.12
CA ARG A 308 -11.91 -21.22 -5.12
C ARG A 308 -12.78 -21.11 -3.89
N MET A 309 -12.81 -19.94 -3.27
CA MET A 309 -13.86 -19.57 -2.31
C MET A 309 -14.82 -18.57 -2.97
N PRO A 310 -16.13 -18.66 -2.68
CA PRO A 310 -17.08 -17.63 -3.03
C PRO A 310 -16.74 -16.39 -2.19
N LYS A 311 -16.01 -15.46 -2.79
CA LYS A 311 -15.76 -14.14 -2.22
C LYS A 311 -16.03 -13.14 -3.31
N ASP A 312 -16.72 -12.06 -2.95
CA ASP A 312 -16.88 -10.92 -3.83
C ASP A 312 -15.55 -10.19 -4.03
N PHE A 313 -15.07 -10.15 -5.27
CA PHE A 313 -13.88 -9.41 -5.70
C PHE A 313 -14.21 -8.00 -6.21
N THR A 314 -15.39 -7.45 -5.93
CA THR A 314 -15.75 -6.07 -6.33
C THR A 314 -14.76 -5.02 -5.80
N LEU A 315 -14.18 -5.22 -4.61
CA LEU A 315 -13.10 -4.37 -4.07
C LEU A 315 -11.82 -4.34 -4.93
N SER A 316 -11.65 -5.24 -5.90
CA SER A 316 -10.52 -5.22 -6.83
C SER A 316 -10.65 -4.15 -7.93
N PHE A 317 -11.82 -3.52 -8.08
CA PHE A 317 -12.02 -2.41 -9.01
C PHE A 317 -11.41 -1.14 -8.44
N PRO A 318 -10.49 -0.45 -9.14
CA PRO A 318 -9.78 0.70 -8.58
C PRO A 318 -10.68 1.83 -8.06
N SER A 319 -11.73 2.19 -8.80
CA SER A 319 -12.70 3.21 -8.35
C SER A 319 -13.51 2.77 -7.13
N LYS A 320 -13.86 1.48 -7.03
CA LYS A 320 -14.48 0.93 -5.82
C LYS A 320 -13.53 1.02 -4.63
N ALA A 321 -12.29 0.56 -4.80
CA ALA A 321 -11.28 0.57 -3.75
C ALA A 321 -11.06 2.00 -3.22
N LEU A 322 -10.93 2.97 -4.12
CA LEU A 322 -10.83 4.39 -3.81
C LEU A 322 -12.05 4.92 -3.04
N SER A 323 -13.27 4.62 -3.52
CA SER A 323 -14.51 5.03 -2.83
C SER A 323 -14.71 4.40 -1.46
N SER A 324 -14.06 3.25 -1.19
CA SER A 324 -14.16 2.52 0.06
C SER A 324 -13.14 2.94 1.12
N LEU A 325 -12.23 3.87 0.78
CA LEU A 325 -11.36 4.49 1.77
C LEU A 325 -12.19 5.32 2.75
N LYS A 326 -11.94 5.16 4.05
CA LYS A 326 -12.60 5.93 5.11
C LYS A 326 -12.07 7.37 5.23
N LEU A 327 -10.84 7.58 4.80
CA LEU A 327 -10.20 8.88 4.77
C LEU A 327 -10.54 9.54 3.44
N GLU A 328 -11.08 10.76 3.48
CA GLU A 328 -11.23 11.58 2.28
C GLU A 328 -9.84 11.88 1.73
N THR A 329 -9.62 11.50 0.49
CA THR A 329 -8.32 11.43 -0.17
C THR A 329 -8.46 12.08 -1.54
N SER A 330 -7.60 13.05 -1.82
CA SER A 330 -7.51 13.71 -3.10
C SER A 330 -6.05 13.95 -3.46
N ILE A 331 -5.64 13.43 -4.62
CA ILE A 331 -4.35 13.71 -5.23
C ILE A 331 -4.63 14.17 -6.66
N ASP A 332 -4.17 15.37 -7.02
CA ASP A 332 -4.39 15.89 -8.37
C ASP A 332 -3.72 14.99 -9.41
N SER A 333 -2.42 14.73 -9.25
CA SER A 333 -1.64 13.95 -10.21
C SER A 333 -0.72 12.92 -9.54
N VAL A 334 -0.77 11.68 -10.03
CA VAL A 334 0.20 10.62 -9.69
C VAL A 334 1.06 10.35 -10.91
N PHE A 335 2.39 10.29 -10.74
CA PHE A 335 3.35 9.98 -11.79
C PHE A 335 4.11 8.71 -11.48
N PHE A 336 4.32 7.91 -12.52
CA PHE A 336 5.10 6.69 -12.47
C PHE A 336 6.35 6.85 -13.32
N LYS A 337 7.50 6.50 -12.76
CA LYS A 337 8.79 6.53 -13.44
C LYS A 337 9.47 5.18 -13.28
N ASP A 338 9.63 4.47 -14.39
CA ASP A 338 10.25 3.14 -14.41
C ASP A 338 9.64 2.16 -13.39
N LEU A 339 8.44 1.67 -13.68
CA LEU A 339 7.86 0.56 -12.91
C LEU A 339 7.97 -0.77 -13.66
N ARG A 340 8.02 -1.84 -12.87
CA ARG A 340 7.84 -3.21 -13.37
C ARG A 340 6.65 -3.88 -12.71
N ILE A 341 5.70 -4.36 -13.51
CA ILE A 341 4.57 -5.15 -13.04
C ILE A 341 4.67 -6.55 -13.65
N SER A 342 4.58 -7.58 -12.81
CA SER A 342 4.73 -8.97 -13.20
C SER A 342 3.59 -9.79 -12.61
N TYR A 343 2.86 -10.48 -13.48
CA TYR A 343 1.79 -11.39 -13.10
C TYR A 343 2.20 -12.82 -13.44
N SER A 344 2.08 -13.70 -12.46
CA SER A 344 2.37 -15.11 -12.63
C SER A 344 1.23 -15.98 -12.12
N GLU A 345 1.01 -17.08 -12.81
CA GLU A 345 -0.01 -18.04 -12.46
C GLU A 345 0.54 -19.47 -12.53
N TYR A 346 0.28 -20.26 -11.50
CA TYR A 346 0.55 -21.70 -11.51
C TYR A 346 -0.70 -22.46 -11.95
N SER A 347 -0.58 -23.20 -13.06
CA SER A 347 -1.69 -23.95 -13.66
C SER A 347 -1.84 -25.33 -13.04
N ALA A 348 -3.04 -25.66 -12.58
CA ALA A 348 -3.35 -27.01 -12.08
C ALA A 348 -3.29 -28.08 -13.18
N GLN A 349 -3.48 -27.69 -14.44
CA GLN A 349 -3.50 -28.64 -15.57
C GLN A 349 -2.09 -29.02 -16.03
N SER A 350 -1.20 -28.03 -16.17
CA SER A 350 0.17 -28.26 -16.65
C SER A 350 1.17 -28.46 -15.52
N GLN A 351 0.82 -28.08 -14.28
CA GLN A 351 1.75 -27.98 -13.16
C GLN A 351 2.98 -27.12 -13.47
N GLN A 352 2.77 -26.09 -14.30
CA GLN A 352 3.80 -25.13 -14.67
C GLN A 352 3.34 -23.70 -14.40
N LYS A 353 4.31 -22.82 -14.17
CA LYS A 353 4.12 -21.39 -13.94
C LYS A 353 4.15 -20.64 -15.27
N GLY A 354 3.08 -19.92 -15.58
CA GLY A 354 3.05 -18.92 -16.63
C GLY A 354 3.30 -17.53 -16.08
N GLN A 355 4.02 -16.70 -16.84
CA GLN A 355 4.32 -15.32 -16.44
C GLN A 355 4.20 -14.35 -17.62
N ILE A 356 3.59 -13.21 -17.34
CA ILE A 356 3.60 -12.01 -18.17
C ILE A 356 4.13 -10.84 -17.34
N PHE A 357 4.91 -9.95 -17.95
CA PHE A 357 5.39 -8.75 -17.27
C PHE A 357 5.43 -7.56 -18.21
N PHE A 358 5.35 -6.40 -17.60
CA PHE A 358 5.50 -5.08 -18.20
C PHE A 358 6.63 -4.38 -17.44
N ASP A 359 7.60 -3.84 -18.16
CA ASP A 359 8.72 -3.07 -17.58
C ASP A 359 8.80 -1.68 -18.21
N HIS A 360 9.67 -0.84 -17.65
CA HIS A 360 9.82 0.57 -18.04
C HIS A 360 8.48 1.29 -18.11
N ILE A 361 7.59 1.01 -17.14
CA ILE A 361 6.26 1.61 -17.12
C ILE A 361 6.39 3.05 -16.64
N GLU A 362 5.91 3.96 -17.45
CA GLU A 362 5.88 5.40 -17.18
C GLU A 362 4.50 5.95 -17.48
N GLY A 363 4.14 7.05 -16.81
CA GLY A 363 2.89 7.75 -17.12
C GLY A 363 2.26 8.37 -15.89
N SER A 364 0.94 8.56 -15.93
CA SER A 364 0.23 9.27 -14.88
C SER A 364 -1.20 8.81 -14.63
N ILE A 365 -1.69 9.20 -13.45
CA ILE A 365 -3.09 9.21 -13.06
C ILE A 365 -3.46 10.66 -12.74
N THR A 366 -4.57 11.15 -13.24
CA THR A 366 -5.12 12.47 -12.87
C THR A 366 -6.45 12.31 -12.14
N ASN A 367 -6.75 13.24 -11.22
CA ASN A 367 -7.98 13.27 -10.43
C ASN A 367 -8.19 11.98 -9.62
N LEU A 368 -7.20 11.62 -8.79
CA LEU A 368 -7.33 10.50 -7.87
C LEU A 368 -8.04 10.97 -6.60
N THR A 369 -9.37 10.83 -6.57
CA THR A 369 -10.17 11.35 -5.45
C THR A 369 -11.36 10.48 -5.06
N ASN A 370 -11.68 10.43 -3.77
CA ASN A 370 -12.97 9.95 -3.26
C ASN A 370 -13.84 11.10 -2.69
N ASP A 371 -13.37 12.34 -2.71
CA ASP A 371 -14.07 13.55 -2.24
C ASP A 371 -15.33 13.82 -3.09
N THR A 372 -16.47 13.98 -2.44
CA THR A 372 -17.78 14.16 -3.11
C THR A 372 -17.88 15.47 -3.89
N ALA A 373 -17.33 16.57 -3.36
CA ALA A 373 -17.37 17.88 -4.01
C ALA A 373 -16.46 17.93 -5.24
N LEU A 374 -15.30 17.27 -5.18
CA LEU A 374 -14.39 17.17 -6.33
C LEU A 374 -14.95 16.26 -7.43
N LYS A 375 -15.56 15.12 -7.05
CA LYS A 375 -16.25 14.23 -8.01
C LYS A 375 -17.40 14.93 -8.76
N ALA A 376 -18.07 15.88 -8.11
CA ALA A 376 -19.13 16.67 -8.75
C ALA A 376 -18.59 17.62 -9.84
N LYS A 377 -17.35 18.11 -9.68
CA LYS A 377 -16.67 18.96 -10.69
C LYS A 377 -16.04 18.13 -11.80
N ASN A 378 -15.40 17.03 -11.46
CA ASN A 378 -14.80 16.09 -12.40
C ASN A 378 -15.04 14.66 -11.92
N ASN A 379 -15.93 13.96 -12.61
CA ASN A 379 -16.32 12.59 -12.29
C ASN A 379 -15.39 11.53 -12.87
N PHE A 380 -14.30 11.91 -13.54
CA PHE A 380 -13.40 11.00 -14.22
C PHE A 380 -12.01 10.99 -13.61
N SER A 381 -11.50 9.79 -13.27
CA SER A 381 -10.08 9.56 -13.03
C SER A 381 -9.46 8.92 -14.26
N LYS A 382 -8.44 9.58 -14.83
CA LYS A 382 -7.80 9.16 -16.07
C LYS A 382 -6.42 8.60 -15.76
N ILE A 383 -6.12 7.46 -16.36
CA ILE A 383 -4.82 6.80 -16.32
C ILE A 383 -4.27 6.78 -17.73
N ALA A 384 -3.01 7.18 -17.90
CA ALA A 384 -2.27 7.07 -19.15
C ALA A 384 -0.90 6.47 -18.84
N LEU A 385 -0.61 5.29 -19.37
CA LEU A 385 0.63 4.55 -19.12
C LEU A 385 1.26 4.15 -20.45
N THR A 386 2.59 4.13 -20.47
CA THR A 386 3.40 3.52 -21.53
C THR A 386 4.40 2.56 -20.91
N GLY A 387 4.91 1.61 -21.67
CA GLY A 387 5.96 0.69 -21.21
C GLY A 387 6.24 -0.41 -22.23
N LEU A 388 6.89 -1.49 -21.80
CA LEU A 388 7.20 -2.62 -22.67
C LEU A 388 6.59 -3.92 -22.13
N LEU A 389 5.76 -4.57 -22.94
CA LEU A 389 5.32 -5.94 -22.73
C LEU A 389 6.48 -6.89 -23.02
N MET A 390 6.81 -7.72 -22.03
CA MET A 390 7.89 -8.71 -22.10
C MET A 390 9.26 -8.11 -22.46
N GLY A 391 9.49 -6.84 -22.09
CA GLY A 391 10.71 -6.08 -22.38
C GLY A 391 10.95 -5.79 -23.86
N ARG A 392 9.94 -5.96 -24.73
CA ARG A 392 10.09 -5.83 -26.19
C ARG A 392 8.95 -5.06 -26.84
N GLY A 393 7.70 -5.46 -26.62
CA GLY A 393 6.56 -4.85 -27.32
C GLY A 393 6.13 -3.56 -26.65
N ARG A 394 6.25 -2.40 -27.32
CA ARG A 394 5.76 -1.13 -26.76
C ARG A 394 4.27 -1.20 -26.49
N VAL A 395 3.85 -0.78 -25.31
CA VAL A 395 2.46 -0.75 -24.89
C VAL A 395 2.09 0.66 -24.50
N ASN A 396 0.92 1.12 -24.93
CA ASN A 396 0.26 2.32 -24.44
C ASN A 396 -1.11 1.92 -23.89
N VAL A 397 -1.44 2.33 -22.67
CA VAL A 397 -2.72 2.02 -22.02
C VAL A 397 -3.33 3.32 -21.54
N GLN A 398 -4.62 3.51 -21.82
CA GLN A 398 -5.43 4.58 -21.27
C GLN A 398 -6.65 3.96 -20.59
N ILE A 399 -6.91 4.35 -19.35
CA ILE A 399 -8.10 3.92 -18.62
C ILE A 399 -8.82 5.16 -18.09
N ASN A 400 -10.12 5.24 -18.31
CA ASN A 400 -10.94 6.30 -17.77
C ASN A 400 -11.99 5.70 -16.83
N PHE A 401 -11.86 5.95 -15.52
CA PHE A 401 -12.81 5.48 -14.51
C PHE A 401 -13.87 6.55 -14.25
N ASN A 402 -15.14 6.14 -14.31
CA ASN A 402 -16.23 6.96 -13.81
C ASN A 402 -16.34 6.78 -12.28
N LEU A 403 -16.03 7.84 -11.53
CA LEU A 403 -15.98 7.86 -10.06
C LEU A 403 -17.36 7.98 -9.40
N VAL A 404 -18.41 8.32 -10.16
CA VAL A 404 -19.78 8.48 -9.66
C VAL A 404 -20.73 7.38 -10.12
N ASP A 405 -20.30 6.52 -11.06
CA ASP A 405 -21.11 5.41 -11.53
C ASP A 405 -21.27 4.33 -10.44
N PRO A 406 -22.51 3.92 -10.09
CA PRO A 406 -22.76 2.97 -9.01
C PRO A 406 -22.27 1.55 -9.32
N LYS A 407 -22.01 1.23 -10.59
CA LYS A 407 -21.42 -0.03 -11.06
C LYS A 407 -19.93 0.10 -11.35
N TYR A 408 -19.30 1.24 -11.03
CA TYR A 408 -17.88 1.49 -11.18
C TYR A 408 -17.41 1.34 -12.64
N ALA A 409 -18.20 1.92 -13.55
CA ALA A 409 -17.93 1.89 -14.99
C ALA A 409 -16.56 2.50 -15.35
N TYR A 410 -15.95 1.94 -16.40
CA TYR A 410 -14.68 2.40 -16.94
C TYR A 410 -14.57 2.12 -18.44
N MET A 411 -13.69 2.87 -19.10
CA MET A 411 -13.25 2.61 -20.48
C MET A 411 -11.76 2.30 -20.46
N LEU A 412 -11.32 1.31 -21.23
CA LEU A 412 -9.92 0.92 -21.37
C LEU A 412 -9.56 0.86 -22.85
N ASN A 413 -8.56 1.65 -23.23
CA ASN A 413 -7.92 1.58 -24.54
C ASN A 413 -6.47 1.10 -24.37
N ALA A 414 -6.05 0.15 -25.18
CA ALA A 414 -4.67 -0.31 -25.20
C ALA A 414 -4.16 -0.46 -26.63
N ASP A 415 -2.93 -0.03 -26.88
CA ASP A 415 -2.20 -0.28 -28.11
C ASP A 415 -0.91 -1.02 -27.76
N VAL A 416 -0.68 -2.15 -28.44
CA VAL A 416 0.57 -2.91 -28.35
C VAL A 416 1.20 -2.92 -29.74
N GLY A 417 2.43 -2.43 -29.82
CA GLY A 417 3.22 -2.43 -31.05
C GLY A 417 3.75 -3.81 -31.43
N ASN A 418 4.74 -3.81 -32.32
CA ASN A 418 5.30 -5.03 -32.86
C ASN A 418 5.89 -5.94 -31.76
N ILE A 419 5.54 -7.22 -31.78
CA ILE A 419 6.09 -8.24 -30.87
C ILE A 419 6.25 -9.58 -31.60
N ASN A 420 7.39 -10.24 -31.34
CA ASN A 420 7.63 -11.61 -31.77
C ASN A 420 6.77 -12.56 -30.92
N ALA A 421 5.76 -13.19 -31.52
CA ALA A 421 4.72 -13.92 -30.81
C ALA A 421 5.27 -15.08 -29.92
N PRO A 422 6.30 -15.85 -30.33
CA PRO A 422 7.03 -16.76 -29.45
C PRO A 422 7.44 -16.23 -28.07
N LEU A 423 7.64 -14.92 -27.87
CA LEU A 423 7.93 -14.35 -26.54
C LEU A 423 6.80 -14.60 -25.54
N LEU A 424 5.56 -14.68 -26.02
CA LEU A 424 4.37 -14.93 -25.21
C LEU A 424 4.27 -16.37 -24.72
N ASN A 425 5.13 -17.28 -25.20
CA ASN A 425 5.17 -18.66 -24.72
C ASN A 425 5.47 -18.78 -23.22
N ARG A 426 6.07 -17.76 -22.59
CA ARG A 426 6.27 -17.71 -21.13
C ARG A 426 4.97 -17.74 -20.34
N ILE A 427 3.85 -17.31 -20.93
CA ILE A 427 2.52 -17.42 -20.32
C ILE A 427 1.64 -18.45 -21.06
N ILE A 428 1.71 -18.51 -22.39
CA ILE A 428 0.80 -19.33 -23.21
C ILE A 428 1.07 -20.82 -23.05
N ARG A 429 2.33 -21.27 -23.09
CA ARG A 429 2.66 -22.71 -22.96
C ARG A 429 2.14 -23.33 -21.66
N PRO A 430 2.43 -22.78 -20.48
CA PRO A 430 1.98 -23.37 -19.22
C PRO A 430 0.48 -23.20 -18.98
N LEU A 431 -0.14 -22.09 -19.42
CA LEU A 431 -1.55 -21.81 -19.08
C LEU A 431 -2.55 -22.32 -20.11
N ALA A 432 -2.16 -22.43 -21.38
CA ALA A 432 -3.03 -22.86 -22.47
C ALA A 432 -2.63 -24.20 -23.10
N LEU A 433 -1.47 -24.77 -22.72
CA LEU A 433 -0.90 -25.95 -23.37
C LEU A 433 -0.72 -25.77 -24.89
N ILE A 434 -0.34 -24.56 -25.30
CA ILE A 434 -0.09 -24.18 -26.69
C ILE A 434 1.31 -23.60 -26.78
N GLU A 435 2.06 -23.99 -27.81
CA GLU A 435 3.34 -23.38 -28.16
C GLU A 435 3.23 -22.62 -29.46
N ILE A 436 3.57 -21.33 -29.44
CA ILE A 436 3.75 -20.52 -30.64
C ILE A 436 5.14 -20.81 -31.19
N ARG A 437 5.20 -21.44 -32.37
CA ARG A 437 6.43 -21.80 -33.08
C ARG A 437 6.97 -20.63 -33.89
N ASN A 438 6.06 -19.84 -34.49
CA ASN A 438 6.40 -18.64 -35.25
C ASN A 438 5.23 -17.65 -35.21
N GLY A 439 5.52 -16.40 -35.55
CA GLY A 439 4.54 -15.35 -35.80
C GLY A 439 5.02 -13.98 -35.36
N SER A 440 4.64 -12.95 -36.11
CA SER A 440 4.91 -11.56 -35.76
C SER A 440 3.59 -10.81 -35.63
N ILE A 441 3.32 -10.34 -34.41
CA ILE A 441 2.21 -9.42 -34.17
C ILE A 441 2.73 -8.04 -34.54
N LYS A 442 2.09 -7.38 -35.51
CA LYS A 442 2.46 -6.03 -35.98
C LYS A 442 1.84 -4.96 -35.11
N GLN A 443 0.58 -5.16 -34.72
CA GLN A 443 -0.16 -4.25 -33.86
C GLN A 443 -1.33 -4.97 -33.21
N MET A 444 -1.62 -4.62 -31.96
CA MET A 444 -2.87 -4.97 -31.29
C MET A 444 -3.50 -3.69 -30.73
N LYS A 445 -4.76 -3.41 -31.09
CA LYS A 445 -5.55 -2.36 -30.45
C LYS A 445 -6.73 -2.99 -29.74
N VAL A 446 -6.98 -2.54 -28.53
CA VAL A 446 -8.09 -2.98 -27.69
C VAL A 446 -8.86 -1.74 -27.26
N ALA A 447 -10.18 -1.77 -27.41
CA ALA A 447 -11.08 -0.78 -26.85
C ALA A 447 -12.19 -1.53 -26.09
N LEU A 448 -12.25 -1.33 -24.76
CA LEU A 448 -13.21 -1.95 -23.86
C LEU A 448 -14.01 -0.91 -23.11
N SER A 449 -15.29 -1.22 -22.88
CA SER A 449 -16.12 -0.61 -21.85
C SER A 449 -16.49 -1.70 -20.84
N GLY A 450 -16.34 -1.42 -19.56
CA GLY A 450 -16.58 -2.40 -18.51
C GLY A 450 -17.10 -1.80 -17.22
N ASN A 451 -17.61 -2.66 -16.34
CA ASN A 451 -18.05 -2.34 -14.99
C ASN A 451 -18.03 -3.63 -14.15
N VAL A 452 -18.59 -3.62 -12.93
CA VAL A 452 -18.58 -4.81 -12.04
C VAL A 452 -19.36 -6.01 -12.56
N THR A 453 -20.14 -5.89 -13.65
CA THR A 453 -20.92 -6.98 -14.24
C THR A 453 -20.22 -7.65 -15.42
N GLY A 454 -19.23 -7.00 -16.04
CA GLY A 454 -18.60 -7.51 -17.26
C GLY A 454 -17.84 -6.46 -18.04
N ALA A 455 -17.32 -6.87 -19.19
CA ALA A 455 -16.67 -6.01 -20.17
C ALA A 455 -17.10 -6.39 -21.59
N SER A 456 -17.23 -5.39 -22.46
CA SER A 456 -17.47 -5.56 -23.89
C SER A 456 -16.62 -4.60 -24.70
N GLY A 457 -16.44 -4.87 -25.99
CA GLY A 457 -15.66 -3.99 -26.84
C GLY A 457 -15.19 -4.64 -28.14
N SER A 458 -14.09 -4.13 -28.67
CA SER A 458 -13.50 -4.61 -29.91
C SER A 458 -11.99 -4.79 -29.77
N LEU A 459 -11.46 -5.74 -30.54
CA LEU A 459 -10.03 -6.01 -30.61
C LEU A 459 -9.59 -6.15 -32.06
N TYR A 460 -8.54 -5.41 -32.40
CA TYR A 460 -7.88 -5.39 -33.68
C TYR A 460 -6.52 -6.04 -33.47
N LEU A 461 -6.24 -7.13 -34.17
CA LEU A 461 -4.96 -7.83 -34.04
C LEU A 461 -4.38 -8.08 -35.42
N LYS A 462 -3.36 -7.29 -35.80
CA LYS A 462 -2.64 -7.45 -37.06
C LYS A 462 -1.42 -8.33 -36.84
N TYR A 463 -1.31 -9.44 -37.57
CA TYR A 463 -0.21 -10.37 -37.44
C TYR A 463 0.01 -11.19 -38.72
N ASN A 464 1.18 -11.80 -38.83
CA ASN A 464 1.55 -12.71 -39.92
C ASN A 464 2.35 -13.92 -39.40
N ASP A 465 2.39 -14.98 -40.22
CA ASP A 465 3.19 -16.20 -40.03
C ASP A 465 2.93 -16.94 -38.71
N LEU A 466 1.71 -16.83 -38.15
CA LEU A 466 1.35 -17.47 -36.90
C LEU A 466 1.29 -18.99 -37.09
N LYS A 467 2.21 -19.69 -36.41
CA LYS A 467 2.25 -21.15 -36.34
C LYS A 467 2.22 -21.58 -34.90
N VAL A 468 1.29 -22.45 -34.53
CA VAL A 468 1.21 -22.97 -33.15
C VAL A 468 1.18 -24.50 -33.13
N THR A 469 1.42 -25.07 -31.95
CA THR A 469 1.36 -26.50 -31.71
C THR A 469 0.70 -26.77 -30.37
N LEU A 470 -0.09 -27.85 -30.29
CA LEU A 470 -0.68 -28.33 -29.04
C LEU A 470 0.33 -29.14 -28.22
N LEU A 471 0.30 -28.91 -26.91
CA LEU A 471 1.09 -29.62 -25.92
C LEU A 471 0.20 -30.50 -25.06
N SER A 472 0.79 -31.56 -24.50
CA SER A 472 0.16 -32.34 -23.43
C SER A 472 1.14 -32.60 -22.30
N LYS A 473 0.59 -32.84 -21.11
CA LYS A 473 1.33 -33.40 -19.99
C LYS A 473 1.03 -34.90 -19.90
N GLU A 474 2.05 -35.73 -19.81
CA GLU A 474 1.94 -37.17 -19.49
C GLU A 474 1.98 -37.35 -17.96
N GLU A 475 1.34 -38.39 -17.42
CA GLU A 475 1.18 -38.55 -15.96
C GLU A 475 2.52 -38.62 -15.21
N ASP A 476 3.55 -39.23 -15.80
CA ASP A 476 4.88 -39.43 -15.18
C ASP A 476 5.96 -38.42 -15.61
N ASP A 477 5.61 -37.40 -16.43
CA ASP A 477 6.59 -36.42 -16.92
C ASP A 477 6.11 -34.98 -16.72
N LEU A 478 6.91 -34.19 -15.98
CA LEU A 478 6.68 -32.76 -15.76
C LEU A 478 7.00 -31.92 -17.01
N ARG A 479 7.71 -32.49 -18.00
CA ARG A 479 7.98 -31.82 -19.28
C ARG A 479 6.72 -31.85 -20.14
N LEU A 480 6.33 -30.68 -20.63
CA LEU A 480 5.32 -30.59 -21.67
C LEU A 480 5.91 -31.16 -22.96
N LYS A 481 5.41 -32.32 -23.37
CA LYS A 481 5.77 -32.93 -24.65
C LYS A 481 4.84 -32.41 -25.73
N LYS A 482 5.40 -32.30 -26.94
CA LYS A 482 4.55 -32.31 -28.13
C LYS A 482 3.75 -33.61 -28.06
N MET A 483 2.44 -33.53 -28.21
CA MET A 483 1.64 -34.73 -28.34
C MET A 483 2.27 -35.60 -29.43
N SER A 484 2.57 -36.89 -29.17
CA SER A 484 3.13 -37.86 -30.15
C SER A 484 2.17 -38.18 -31.32
N ILE A 485 1.21 -37.29 -31.52
CA ILE A 485 0.18 -37.24 -32.54
C ILE A 485 0.52 -36.09 -33.51
N ALA A 486 1.79 -35.97 -33.86
CA ALA A 486 2.35 -34.87 -34.66
C ALA A 486 1.61 -34.64 -36.01
N SER A 487 0.83 -35.61 -36.47
CA SER A 487 0.02 -35.56 -37.69
C SER A 487 -1.49 -35.31 -37.52
N MET A 488 -2.09 -35.37 -36.31
CA MET A 488 -3.54 -35.15 -36.15
C MET A 488 -3.95 -33.78 -35.57
N ALA A 489 -3.05 -33.04 -34.92
CA ALA A 489 -3.40 -31.74 -34.30
C ALA A 489 -3.17 -30.52 -35.22
N ALA A 490 -2.18 -30.57 -36.11
CA ALA A 490 -1.84 -29.47 -37.00
C ALA A 490 -2.98 -29.14 -38.00
N ASN A 491 -3.76 -30.14 -38.41
CA ASN A 491 -4.90 -29.99 -39.33
C ASN A 491 -6.25 -29.77 -38.62
N VAL A 492 -6.31 -29.82 -37.27
CA VAL A 492 -7.57 -29.72 -36.51
C VAL A 492 -7.80 -28.33 -35.95
N LEU A 493 -6.75 -27.62 -35.58
CA LEU A 493 -6.81 -26.20 -35.26
C LEU A 493 -6.62 -25.40 -36.55
N ILE A 494 -7.71 -25.10 -37.25
CA ILE A 494 -7.70 -24.15 -38.38
C ILE A 494 -7.51 -22.75 -37.81
N LEU A 495 -6.28 -22.45 -37.42
CA LEU A 495 -5.87 -21.12 -37.04
C LEU A 495 -5.58 -20.32 -38.31
N LYS A 496 -6.00 -19.07 -38.30
CA LYS A 496 -5.60 -18.12 -39.33
C LYS A 496 -4.14 -17.75 -39.07
N ASP A 497 -3.28 -17.99 -40.03
CA ASP A 497 -1.84 -17.69 -39.98
C ASP A 497 -1.54 -16.18 -40.09
N ALA A 498 -2.44 -15.42 -40.70
CA ALA A 498 -2.36 -13.96 -40.78
C ALA A 498 -3.72 -13.27 -40.55
N ASN A 499 -3.66 -12.02 -40.08
CA ASN A 499 -4.78 -11.09 -40.06
C ASN A 499 -4.30 -9.68 -40.48
N PRO A 500 -4.80 -9.10 -41.59
CA PRO A 500 -5.70 -9.72 -42.55
C PRO A 500 -5.05 -10.94 -43.25
N SER A 501 -5.90 -11.84 -43.75
CA SER A 501 -5.44 -12.86 -44.69
C SER A 501 -5.27 -12.23 -46.07
N VAL A 502 -4.48 -12.85 -46.96
CA VAL A 502 -4.23 -12.32 -48.31
C VAL A 502 -5.55 -12.06 -49.04
N GLY A 503 -5.74 -10.84 -49.54
CA GLY A 503 -6.96 -10.44 -50.26
C GLY A 503 -8.22 -10.27 -49.41
N GLN A 504 -8.11 -10.27 -48.07
CA GLN A 504 -9.25 -10.08 -47.16
C GLN A 504 -9.07 -8.82 -46.31
N ASP A 505 -10.19 -8.30 -45.81
CA ASP A 505 -10.17 -7.22 -44.81
C ASP A 505 -9.66 -7.69 -43.45
N LEU A 506 -9.21 -6.73 -42.64
CA LEU A 506 -8.79 -6.96 -41.27
C LEU A 506 -10.00 -7.47 -40.45
N ARG A 507 -9.87 -8.65 -39.86
CA ARG A 507 -10.87 -9.17 -38.92
C ARG A 507 -10.77 -8.42 -37.60
N ILE A 508 -11.93 -7.95 -37.12
CA ILE A 508 -12.10 -7.26 -35.84
C ILE A 508 -12.91 -8.18 -34.93
N ALA A 509 -12.32 -8.60 -33.81
CA ALA A 509 -13.00 -9.45 -32.86
C ALA A 509 -13.94 -8.66 -31.95
N LYS A 510 -15.14 -9.19 -31.71
CA LYS A 510 -16.10 -8.61 -30.77
C LYS A 510 -15.93 -9.22 -29.39
N ILE A 511 -15.56 -8.39 -28.42
CA ILE A 511 -15.36 -8.84 -27.05
C ILE A 511 -16.67 -8.75 -26.28
N LYS A 512 -17.04 -9.86 -25.62
CA LYS A 512 -18.09 -9.89 -24.58
C LYS A 512 -17.67 -10.84 -23.47
N PHE A 513 -17.56 -10.33 -22.25
CA PHE A 513 -17.21 -11.10 -21.07
C PHE A 513 -18.17 -10.78 -19.92
N ILE A 514 -18.86 -11.80 -19.42
CA ILE A 514 -19.75 -11.68 -18.25
C ILE A 514 -18.95 -12.03 -17.00
N ARG A 515 -18.92 -11.13 -16.02
CA ARG A 515 -18.14 -11.29 -14.79
C ARG A 515 -18.91 -12.13 -13.77
N THR A 516 -18.21 -13.03 -13.09
CA THR A 516 -18.66 -13.62 -11.82
C THR A 516 -18.11 -12.81 -10.65
N ASP A 517 -18.81 -12.81 -9.51
CA ASP A 517 -18.36 -12.21 -8.23
C ASP A 517 -16.91 -12.55 -7.85
N THR A 518 -16.48 -13.76 -8.20
CA THR A 518 -15.15 -14.35 -7.96
C THR A 518 -14.04 -13.89 -8.93
N THR A 519 -14.34 -13.05 -9.92
CA THR A 519 -13.36 -12.62 -10.94
C THR A 519 -12.88 -11.18 -10.66
N SER A 520 -11.59 -10.98 -10.38
CA SER A 520 -11.01 -9.64 -10.15
C SER A 520 -11.01 -8.73 -11.39
N PHE A 521 -10.84 -7.41 -11.20
CA PHE A 521 -10.75 -6.41 -12.27
C PHE A 521 -9.71 -6.78 -13.34
N VAL A 522 -8.48 -7.09 -12.93
CA VAL A 522 -7.39 -7.46 -13.85
C VAL A 522 -7.72 -8.75 -14.59
N ASN A 523 -8.23 -9.78 -13.89
CA ASN A 523 -8.58 -11.06 -14.49
C ASN A 523 -9.74 -10.93 -15.49
N MET A 524 -10.72 -10.07 -15.21
CA MET A 524 -11.81 -9.75 -16.13
C MET A 524 -11.28 -9.18 -17.45
N ASN A 525 -10.46 -8.12 -17.37
CA ASN A 525 -9.88 -7.48 -18.55
C ASN A 525 -8.98 -8.45 -19.34
N TRP A 526 -8.14 -9.22 -18.63
CA TRP A 526 -7.31 -10.25 -19.25
C TRP A 526 -8.15 -11.28 -20.02
N LYS A 527 -9.21 -11.84 -19.41
CA LYS A 527 -10.09 -12.81 -20.07
C LYS A 527 -10.85 -12.23 -21.25
N ALA A 528 -11.29 -10.97 -21.14
CA ALA A 528 -11.96 -10.25 -22.22
C ALA A 528 -11.03 -10.10 -23.43
N ILE A 529 -9.80 -9.61 -23.22
CA ILE A 529 -8.77 -9.49 -24.27
C ILE A 529 -8.41 -10.86 -24.85
N LEU A 530 -8.20 -11.86 -24.00
CA LEU A 530 -7.90 -13.23 -24.43
C LEU A 530 -9.02 -13.81 -25.31
N GLY A 531 -10.29 -13.51 -24.99
CA GLY A 531 -11.43 -13.87 -25.83
C GLY A 531 -11.32 -13.27 -27.23
N GLY A 532 -11.04 -11.96 -27.32
CA GLY A 532 -10.86 -11.28 -28.61
C GLY A 532 -9.65 -11.79 -29.41
N ILE A 533 -8.53 -12.11 -28.75
CA ILE A 533 -7.36 -12.72 -29.40
C ILE A 533 -7.75 -14.08 -29.99
N LYS A 534 -8.44 -14.93 -29.22
CA LYS A 534 -8.88 -16.26 -29.67
C LYS A 534 -9.77 -16.17 -30.90
N GLU A 535 -10.75 -15.26 -30.90
CA GLU A 535 -11.62 -15.02 -32.06
C GLU A 535 -10.81 -14.54 -33.28
N SER A 536 -9.87 -13.60 -33.09
CA SER A 536 -9.04 -13.05 -34.17
C SER A 536 -8.20 -14.12 -34.90
N VAL A 537 -7.69 -15.10 -34.13
CA VAL A 537 -6.88 -16.20 -34.67
C VAL A 537 -7.71 -17.36 -35.21
N GLY A 538 -9.05 -17.31 -35.16
CA GLY A 538 -9.94 -18.36 -35.64
C GLY A 538 -10.29 -19.44 -34.61
N LEU A 539 -10.14 -19.15 -33.31
CA LEU A 539 -10.58 -20.01 -32.18
C LEU A 539 -11.79 -19.41 -31.47
N ASP A 540 -12.84 -19.08 -32.22
CA ASP A 540 -14.11 -18.70 -31.61
C ASP A 540 -14.70 -19.86 -30.78
N ALA A 541 -15.78 -19.58 -30.03
CA ALA A 541 -16.40 -20.57 -29.15
C ALA A 541 -16.89 -21.82 -29.92
N ARG A 542 -17.35 -21.66 -31.17
CA ARG A 542 -17.88 -22.73 -32.01
C ARG A 542 -16.74 -23.61 -32.50
N THR A 543 -15.64 -23.02 -32.98
CA THR A 543 -14.43 -23.75 -33.36
C THR A 543 -13.83 -24.48 -32.17
N GLN A 544 -13.81 -23.87 -30.98
CA GLN A 544 -13.34 -24.55 -29.77
C GLN A 544 -14.16 -25.80 -29.44
N GLN A 545 -15.48 -25.75 -29.60
CA GLN A 545 -16.35 -26.90 -29.39
C GLN A 545 -16.11 -28.00 -30.42
N GLN A 546 -15.97 -27.63 -31.70
CA GLN A 546 -15.63 -28.56 -32.79
C GLN A 546 -14.27 -29.24 -32.58
N VAL A 547 -13.24 -28.46 -32.21
CA VAL A 547 -11.91 -28.96 -31.90
C VAL A 547 -11.96 -29.93 -30.71
N ARG A 548 -12.69 -29.59 -29.64
CA ARG A 548 -12.87 -30.49 -28.48
C ARG A 548 -13.55 -31.80 -28.86
N ALA A 549 -14.64 -31.75 -29.63
CA ALA A 549 -15.35 -32.93 -30.09
C ALA A 549 -14.45 -33.83 -30.95
N LYS A 550 -13.69 -33.25 -31.89
CA LYS A 550 -12.75 -33.98 -32.74
C LYS A 550 -11.61 -34.61 -31.93
N LEU A 551 -11.08 -33.90 -30.93
CA LEU A 551 -10.06 -34.43 -30.01
C LEU A 551 -10.60 -35.57 -29.14
N GLN A 552 -11.84 -35.48 -28.65
CA GLN A 552 -12.48 -36.57 -27.89
C GLN A 552 -12.66 -37.82 -28.76
N LYS A 553 -13.17 -37.66 -30.00
CA LYS A 553 -13.33 -38.77 -30.95
C LYS A 553 -11.99 -39.47 -31.22
N LEU A 554 -10.92 -38.71 -31.48
CA LEU A 554 -9.58 -39.26 -31.72
C LEU A 554 -9.02 -40.00 -30.49
N LYS A 555 -9.32 -39.54 -29.26
CA LYS A 555 -8.92 -40.25 -28.04
C LYS A 555 -9.61 -41.61 -27.93
N VAL A 556 -10.91 -41.68 -28.21
CA VAL A 556 -11.68 -42.93 -28.24
C VAL A 556 -11.12 -43.88 -29.29
N GLU A 557 -10.94 -43.42 -30.54
CA GLU A 557 -10.36 -44.25 -31.61
C GLU A 557 -8.97 -44.82 -31.26
N LYS A 558 -8.15 -44.07 -30.50
CA LYS A 558 -6.85 -44.56 -30.04
C LYS A 558 -6.97 -45.64 -28.96
N ALA A 559 -7.90 -45.47 -28.01
CA ALA A 559 -8.18 -46.47 -26.99
C ALA A 559 -8.63 -47.79 -27.64
N ASP A 560 -9.57 -47.72 -28.58
CA ASP A 560 -10.04 -48.87 -29.36
C ASP A 560 -8.90 -49.54 -30.14
N ARG A 561 -8.01 -48.75 -30.76
CA ARG A 561 -6.83 -49.30 -31.47
C ARG A 561 -5.85 -49.99 -30.53
N ALA A 562 -5.65 -49.45 -29.32
CA ALA A 562 -4.78 -50.05 -28.31
C ALA A 562 -5.37 -51.38 -27.81
N GLU A 563 -6.66 -51.41 -27.49
CA GLU A 563 -7.38 -52.62 -27.09
C GLU A 563 -7.32 -53.69 -28.19
N ARG A 564 -7.61 -53.32 -29.45
CA ARG A 564 -7.47 -54.24 -30.60
C ARG A 564 -6.05 -54.77 -30.75
N ARG A 565 -5.03 -53.97 -30.44
CA ARG A 565 -3.63 -54.39 -30.50
C ARG A 565 -3.29 -55.38 -29.39
N GLU A 566 -3.77 -55.16 -28.16
CA GLU A 566 -3.63 -56.14 -27.07
C GLU A 566 -4.34 -57.45 -27.37
N ILE A 567 -5.56 -57.40 -27.90
CA ILE A 567 -6.29 -58.60 -28.32
C ILE A 567 -5.52 -59.38 -29.40
N ARG A 568 -4.90 -58.67 -30.36
CA ARG A 568 -4.06 -59.30 -31.39
C ARG A 568 -2.79 -59.94 -30.81
N LEU A 569 -2.16 -59.30 -29.81
CA LEU A 569 -1.00 -59.85 -29.12
C LEU A 569 -1.36 -61.11 -28.33
N LYS A 570 -2.43 -61.06 -27.52
CA LYS A 570 -2.95 -62.25 -26.80
C LYS A 570 -3.31 -63.40 -27.75
N ARG A 571 -3.96 -63.11 -28.89
CA ARG A 571 -4.27 -64.13 -29.91
C ARG A 571 -3.00 -64.73 -30.55
N ARG A 572 -1.96 -63.93 -30.73
CA ARG A 572 -0.68 -64.38 -31.28
C ARG A 572 0.09 -65.24 -30.27
N ASP A 573 0.04 -64.89 -28.99
CA ASP A 573 0.68 -65.67 -27.92
C ASP A 573 -0.05 -67.01 -27.70
N ASN A 574 -1.39 -67.01 -27.67
CA ASN A 574 -2.18 -68.26 -27.59
C ASN A 574 -1.93 -69.20 -28.80
N ARG A 575 -1.67 -68.64 -30.00
CA ARG A 575 -1.29 -69.45 -31.18
C ARG A 575 0.12 -70.02 -31.08
N ARG A 576 1.04 -69.31 -30.40
CA ARG A 576 2.40 -69.80 -30.14
C ARG A 576 2.43 -70.88 -29.07
N GLU A 577 1.54 -70.80 -28.08
CA GLU A 577 1.36 -71.83 -27.06
C GLU A 577 0.68 -73.09 -27.62
N LYS A 578 -0.32 -72.97 -28.51
CA LYS A 578 -0.94 -74.13 -29.16
C LYS A 578 -0.05 -74.89 -30.16
N ASN A 579 1.02 -74.25 -30.63
CA ASN A 579 1.97 -74.83 -31.60
C ASN A 579 3.28 -75.28 -30.93
N ARG A 580 3.35 -75.24 -29.59
CA ARG A 580 4.35 -75.91 -28.76
C ARG A 580 3.70 -77.12 -28.12
#